data_AF-A0A4Q2XFS7-F1
#
_entry.id   AF-A0A4Q2XFS7-F1
#
_cell.length_a   1.000
_cell.length_b   1.000
_cell.length_c   1.000
_cell.angle_alpha   90.00
_cell.angle_beta   90.00
_cell.angle_gamma   90.00
#
_symmetry.space_group_name_H-M   'P 1'
#
loop_
_entity.id
_entity.type
_entity.pdbx_description
1 polymer ?
#
loop_
_entity_poly.entity_id
_entity_poly.type
_entity_poly.pdbx_seq_one_letter_code
_entity_poly.pdbx_strand_id
1 'polypeptide(L)' 'MQKRPIKFLLVDDLDANLLALEGLLIREGLELLKARSGHEALEL' A
#
# COMPACT_ATOMS: atom_id res chain seq x y z
N MET A 1 25.00 1.58 -3.64
CA MET A 1 24.00 0.75 -4.34
C MET A 1 22.63 1.22 -3.88
N GLN A 2 21.81 1.81 -4.76
CA GLN A 2 20.45 2.25 -4.35
C GLN A 2 19.62 0.99 -4.07
N LYS A 3 19.08 0.88 -2.84
CA LYS A 3 18.14 -0.20 -2.49
C LYS A 3 16.81 0.14 -3.14
N ARG A 4 16.22 -0.82 -3.87
CA ARG A 4 14.85 -0.68 -4.39
C ARG A 4 13.89 -0.54 -3.20
N PRO A 5 12.83 0.27 -3.31
CA PRO A 5 11.85 0.39 -2.24
C PRO A 5 11.16 -0.96 -2.01
N ILE A 6 10.79 -1.22 -0.76
CA ILE A 6 9.99 -2.41 -0.41
C ILE A 6 8.53 -2.06 -0.73
N LYS A 7 7.92 -2.87 -1.59
CA LYS A 7 6.53 -2.69 -1.99
C LYS A 7 5.58 -3.31 -0.97
N PHE A 8 4.55 -2.58 -0.60
CA PHE A 8 3.49 -2.99 0.31
C PHE A 8 2.15 -2.77 -0.39
N LEU A 9 1.31 -3.81 -0.42
CA LEU A 9 -0.03 -3.75 -0.99
C LEU A 9 -1.06 -3.72 0.13
N LEU A 10 -1.84 -2.65 0.20
CA LEU A 10 -2.95 -2.48 1.14
C LEU A 10 -4.25 -2.77 0.40
N VAL A 11 -5.02 -3.73 0.92
CA VAL A 11 -6.31 -4.14 0.33
C VAL A 11 -7.37 -4.07 1.41
N ASP A 12 -8.27 -3.09 1.28
CA ASP A 12 -9.38 -2.88 2.21
C ASP A 12 -10.49 -2.12 1.47
N ASP A 13 -11.75 -2.50 1.66
CA ASP A 13 -12.90 -1.91 0.97
C ASP A 13 -13.32 -0.55 1.57
N LEU A 14 -12.86 -0.24 2.78
CA LEU A 14 -13.09 1.02 3.46
C LEU A 14 -11.91 1.99 3.27
N ASP A 15 -12.17 3.12 2.60
CA ASP A 15 -11.15 4.15 2.31
C ASP A 15 -10.49 4.69 3.59
N ALA A 16 -11.25 4.75 4.70
CA ALA A 16 -10.73 5.18 6.00
C ALA A 16 -9.64 4.25 6.54
N ASN A 17 -9.75 2.94 6.31
CA ASN A 17 -8.75 1.97 6.72
C ASN A 17 -7.48 2.11 5.89
N LEU A 18 -7.62 2.27 4.57
CA LEU A 18 -6.49 2.50 3.67
C LEU A 18 -5.72 3.77 4.06
N LEU A 19 -6.42 4.86 4.37
CA LEU A 19 -5.82 6.11 4.84
C LEU A 19 -5.08 5.93 6.17
N ALA A 20 -5.68 5.24 7.14
CA ALA A 20 -5.06 4.97 8.42
C ALA A 20 -3.79 4.11 8.27
N LEU A 21 -3.85 3.04 7.47
CA LEU A 21 -2.73 2.15 7.20
C LEU A 21 -1.58 2.86 6.48
N GLU A 22 -1.89 3.75 5.52
CA GLU A 22 -0.89 4.60 4.88
C GLU A 22 -0.17 5.48 5.91
N GLY A 23 -0.91 6.18 6.77
CA GLY A 23 -0.33 7.00 7.84
C GLY A 23 0.57 6.23 8.80
N LEU A 24 0.20 4.99 9.14
CA LEU A 24 0.96 4.13 10.05
C LEU A 24 2.23 3.55 9.41
N LEU A 25 2.25 3.34 8.10
CA LEU A 25 3.32 2.63 7.40
C LEU A 25 4.34 3.55 6.73
N ILE A 26 4.09 4.86 6.59
CA ILE A 26 5.01 5.80 5.94
C ILE A 26 6.40 5.78 6.60
N ARG A 27 7.42 5.44 5.81
CA ARG A 27 8.84 5.52 6.16
C ARG A 27 9.69 5.47 4.89
N GLU A 28 10.94 5.93 4.99
CA GLU A 28 11.87 5.91 3.87
C GLU A 28 12.09 4.50 3.32
N GLY A 29 12.14 4.40 1.99
CA GLY A 29 12.38 3.14 1.29
C GLY A 29 11.15 2.21 1.19
N LEU A 30 9.94 2.70 1.46
CA LEU A 30 8.70 1.98 1.15
C LEU A 30 7.97 2.59 -0.06
N GLU A 31 7.28 1.72 -0.79
CA GLU A 31 6.33 2.06 -1.84
C GLU A 31 4.98 1.42 -1.46
N LEU A 32 3.94 2.24 -1.25
CA LEU A 32 2.60 1.79 -0.90
C LEU A 32 1.73 1.72 -2.15
N LEU A 33 1.14 0.55 -2.40
CA LEU A 33 0.10 0.29 -3.39
C LEU A 33 -1.22 0.09 -2.63
N LYS A 34 -2.32 0.61 -3.17
CA LYS A 34 -3.65 0.55 -2.53
C LYS A 34 -4.65 -0.03 -3.52
N ALA A 35 -5.51 -0.91 -3.03
CA ALA A 35 -6.65 -1.48 -3.75
C ALA A 35 -7.86 -1.55 -2.82
N ARG A 36 -9.06 -1.43 -3.37
CA ARG A 36 -10.33 -1.54 -2.65
C ARG A 36 -10.93 -2.94 -2.68
N SER A 37 -10.29 -3.86 -3.41
CA SER A 37 -10.73 -5.24 -3.52
C SER A 37 -9.58 -6.16 -3.92
N GLY A 38 -9.75 -7.46 -3.68
CA GLY A 38 -8.79 -8.47 -4.16
C GLY A 38 -8.66 -8.52 -5.69
N HIS A 39 -9.70 -8.14 -6.43
CA HIS A 39 -9.62 -8.10 -7.90
C HIS A 39 -8.75 -6.93 -8.37
N GLU A 40 -8.99 -5.73 -7.84
CA GLU A 40 -8.16 -4.55 -8.12
C GLU A 40 -6.70 -4.78 -7.71
N ALA A 41 -6.48 -5.47 -6.59
CA ALA A 41 -5.15 -5.83 -6.09
C ALA A 41 -4.33 -6.70 -7.07
N LEU A 42 -4.99 -7.51 -7.91
CA LEU A 42 -4.32 -8.38 -8.88
C LEU A 42 -3.86 -7.62 -10.14
N GLU A 43 -4.37 -6.42 -10.38
CA GLU A 43 -4.06 -5.59 -11.57
C GLU A 43 -2.93 -4.55 -11.32
N LEU A 44 -2.35 -4.53 -10.11
CA LEU A 44 -1.35 -3.54 -9.65
C LEU A 44 0.11 -3.97 -9.84
#